data_AF-A0A2N3VC22-F1
#
_entry.id   AF-A0A2N3VC22-F1
#
_cell.length_a   1.000
_cell.length_b   1.000
_cell.length_c   1.000
_cell.angle_alpha   90.00
_cell.angle_beta   90.00
_cell.angle_gamma   90.00
#
_symmetry.space_group_name_H-M   'P 1'
#
loop_
_entity.id
_entity.type
_entity.pdbx_description
1 polymer ?
#
loop_
_entity_poly.entity_id
_entity_poly.type
_entity_poly.pdbx_seq_one_letter_code
_entity_poly.pdbx_strand_id
1 'polypeptide(L)'
;MAPSRKALPPVGTITRGTTGVNRLRRSDRWLVNDELVSATLRESATPLVVDLGYGAAPWTTFELAARLRTVRPDVEVVGLEIDPARVVEPRDGVRFARGGFELAGLKPTLVRAFNVLRQYPEDAVPDAWARIQSNLAPDGLLVDGTCDELGRRSAWVLLDRHRPLSLTLAWDPFTVDRPSDIAERLPKALIHRNIPGERVHTLLTAADQAWERSAAMAPYGPRIRWREAAETLRANGFPLRAYPRRMRDCVLSVPWDVVAPSGPA
;
A
#
# COMPACT_ATOMS: atom_id res chain seq x y z
N MET A 1 45.34 -8.96 -2.76
CA MET A 1 43.92 -9.03 -3.20
C MET A 1 43.07 -9.31 -1.98
N ALA A 2 42.33 -8.32 -1.48
CA ALA A 2 41.37 -8.56 -0.40
C ALA A 2 40.24 -9.45 -0.95
N PRO A 3 39.76 -10.46 -0.19
CA PRO A 3 38.66 -11.30 -0.64
C PRO A 3 37.42 -10.43 -0.86
N SER A 4 36.86 -10.48 -2.07
CA SER A 4 35.57 -9.89 -2.40
C SER A 4 34.53 -10.40 -1.41
N ARG A 5 33.98 -9.51 -0.59
CA ARG A 5 32.85 -9.83 0.31
C ARG A 5 31.71 -10.32 -0.58
N LYS A 6 31.43 -11.62 -0.53
CA LYS A 6 30.28 -12.23 -1.20
C LYS A 6 29.04 -11.47 -0.71
N ALA A 7 28.37 -10.75 -1.61
CA ALA A 7 27.13 -10.05 -1.27
C ALA A 7 26.14 -11.07 -0.71
N LEU A 8 25.56 -10.77 0.47
CA LEU A 8 24.54 -11.63 1.05
C LEU A 8 23.36 -11.74 0.07
N PRO A 9 22.72 -12.92 -0.04
CA PRO A 9 21.53 -13.06 -0.88
C PRO A 9 20.44 -12.10 -0.38
N PRO A 10 19.63 -11.51 -1.28
CA PRO A 10 18.55 -10.63 -0.86
C PRO A 10 17.54 -11.38 0.01
N VAL A 11 16.98 -10.68 0.99
CA VAL A 11 16.00 -11.27 1.91
C VAL A 11 14.61 -11.11 1.31
N GLY A 12 13.98 -12.23 0.97
CA GLY A 12 12.60 -12.25 0.55
C GLY A 12 12.23 -13.50 -0.26
N THR A 13 11.08 -13.46 -0.92
CA THR A 13 10.58 -14.51 -1.81
C THR A 13 10.14 -13.87 -3.12
N ILE A 14 10.34 -14.60 -4.22
CA ILE A 14 9.97 -14.14 -5.56
C ILE A 14 8.46 -13.93 -5.61
N THR A 15 8.04 -12.75 -6.06
CA THR A 15 6.61 -12.46 -6.25
C THR A 15 6.04 -13.30 -7.40
N ARG A 16 4.89 -13.92 -7.14
CA ARG A 16 4.06 -14.58 -8.15
C ARG A 16 2.88 -13.66 -8.46
N GLY A 17 2.99 -12.84 -9.50
CA GLY A 17 1.96 -11.82 -9.75
C GLY A 17 2.03 -11.17 -11.13
N THR A 18 0.91 -10.57 -11.53
CA THR A 18 0.72 -9.91 -12.82
C THR A 18 1.32 -8.51 -12.84
N THR A 19 1.98 -8.14 -13.93
CA THR A 19 2.60 -6.81 -14.12
C THR A 19 1.75 -5.94 -15.04
N GLY A 20 0.49 -5.74 -14.65
CA GLY A 20 -0.46 -4.95 -15.42
C GLY A 20 -0.17 -3.45 -15.36
N VAL A 21 -0.21 -2.79 -16.52
CA VAL A 21 -0.22 -1.32 -16.62
C VAL A 21 -1.39 -0.75 -15.81
N ASN A 22 -1.17 0.34 -15.09
CA ASN A 22 -2.15 1.02 -14.24
C ASN A 22 -2.76 0.16 -13.13
N ARG A 23 -2.16 -0.99 -12.80
CA ARG A 23 -2.65 -1.87 -11.73
C ARG A 23 -2.58 -1.19 -10.36
N LEU A 24 -1.53 -0.41 -10.07
CA LEU A 24 -1.34 0.24 -8.77
C LEU A 24 -1.87 1.68 -8.72
N ARG A 25 -2.58 2.14 -9.76
CA ARG A 25 -3.05 3.53 -9.93
C ARG A 25 -3.85 4.10 -8.75
N ARG A 26 -4.49 3.26 -7.92
CA ARG A 26 -5.28 3.69 -6.75
C ARG A 26 -4.35 4.10 -5.62
N SER A 27 -3.41 3.23 -5.28
CA SER A 27 -2.33 3.54 -4.33
C SER A 27 -1.50 4.73 -4.81
N ASP A 28 -1.11 4.77 -6.08
CA ASP A 28 -0.27 5.88 -6.57
C ASP A 28 -0.98 7.24 -6.51
N ARG A 29 -2.28 7.27 -6.82
CA ARG A 29 -3.10 8.50 -6.69
C ARG A 29 -3.27 8.90 -5.24
N TRP A 30 -3.37 7.93 -4.33
CA TRP A 30 -3.41 8.21 -2.91
C TRP A 30 -2.06 8.76 -2.42
N LEU A 31 -0.93 8.14 -2.77
CA LEU A 31 0.42 8.58 -2.38
C LEU A 31 0.68 10.07 -2.70
N VAL A 32 0.29 10.53 -3.90
CA VAL A 32 0.52 11.94 -4.30
C VAL A 32 -0.46 12.95 -3.68
N ASN A 33 -1.55 12.48 -3.08
CA ASN A 33 -2.56 13.35 -2.44
C ASN A 33 -2.58 13.20 -0.91
N ASP A 34 -1.92 12.19 -0.37
CA ASP A 34 -1.75 12.00 1.05
C ASP A 34 -0.81 13.09 1.61
N GLU A 35 -1.28 13.85 2.60
CA GLU A 35 -0.54 14.98 3.17
C GLU A 35 0.78 14.55 3.81
N LEU A 36 0.78 13.46 4.58
CA LEU A 36 1.98 12.96 5.26
C LEU A 36 3.01 12.48 4.24
N VAL A 37 2.61 11.64 3.28
CA VAL A 37 3.51 11.15 2.22
C VAL A 37 4.04 12.31 1.39
N SER A 38 3.17 13.25 1.00
CA SER A 38 3.56 14.39 0.17
C SER A 38 4.51 15.34 0.90
N ALA A 39 4.29 15.60 2.18
CA ALA A 39 5.18 16.41 3.00
C ALA A 39 6.55 15.73 3.15
N THR A 40 6.55 14.45 3.52
CA THR A 40 7.76 13.62 3.67
C THR A 40 8.62 13.64 2.39
N LEU A 41 8.00 13.51 1.22
CA LEU A 41 8.73 13.58 -0.06
C LEU A 41 9.24 14.99 -0.40
N ARG A 42 8.47 16.05 -0.10
CA ARG A 42 8.87 17.43 -0.40
C ARG A 42 10.01 17.92 0.47
N GLU A 43 9.98 17.54 1.75
CA GLU A 43 10.92 17.98 2.79
C GLU A 43 12.22 17.15 2.81
N SER A 44 12.22 15.98 2.19
CA SER A 44 13.42 15.14 2.09
C SER A 44 14.53 15.82 1.29
N ALA A 45 15.71 15.92 1.90
CA ALA A 45 16.93 16.39 1.24
C ALA A 45 17.42 15.45 0.12
N THR A 46 17.08 14.15 0.24
CA THR A 46 17.40 13.10 -0.74
C THR A 46 16.14 12.28 -0.99
N PRO A 47 15.24 12.72 -1.89
CA PRO A 47 13.94 12.11 -2.13
C PRO A 47 14.08 10.80 -2.92
N LEU A 48 14.59 9.77 -2.25
CA LEU A 48 14.74 8.43 -2.80
C LEU A 48 13.50 7.60 -2.50
N VAL A 49 12.94 6.97 -3.53
CA VAL A 49 11.81 6.06 -3.43
C VAL A 49 12.20 4.69 -3.96
N VAL A 50 11.79 3.66 -3.22
CA VAL A 50 11.99 2.26 -3.61
C VAL A 50 10.64 1.62 -3.91
N ASP A 51 10.53 1.01 -5.08
CA ASP A 51 9.45 0.08 -5.42
C ASP A 51 9.96 -1.35 -5.23
N LEU A 52 9.52 -1.99 -4.17
CA LEU A 52 10.02 -3.29 -3.75
C LEU A 52 9.18 -4.41 -4.36
N GLY A 53 9.83 -5.30 -5.11
CA GLY A 53 9.22 -6.46 -5.76
C GLY A 53 8.35 -6.08 -6.95
N TYR A 54 8.91 -5.35 -7.93
CA TYR A 54 8.15 -4.87 -9.09
C TYR A 54 7.66 -5.98 -10.03
N GLY A 55 8.15 -7.23 -9.88
CA GLY A 55 7.67 -8.40 -10.59
C GLY A 55 8.30 -8.60 -11.97
N ALA A 56 7.58 -9.27 -12.88
CA ALA A 56 8.10 -9.65 -14.19
C ALA A 56 8.35 -8.48 -15.16
N ALA A 57 7.70 -7.34 -14.97
CA ALA A 57 7.90 -6.14 -15.76
C ALA A 57 7.68 -4.87 -14.91
N PRO A 58 8.51 -3.83 -15.10
CA PRO A 58 8.59 -2.65 -14.21
C PRO A 58 7.54 -1.56 -14.50
N TRP A 59 6.44 -1.88 -15.21
CA TRP A 59 5.48 -0.86 -15.66
C TRP A 59 4.95 0.01 -14.51
N THR A 60 4.60 -0.63 -13.41
CA THR A 60 4.08 0.07 -12.23
C THR A 60 5.14 0.91 -11.52
N THR A 61 6.43 0.60 -11.68
CA THR A 61 7.56 1.40 -11.17
C THR A 61 7.72 2.67 -11.99
N PHE A 62 7.65 2.59 -13.32
CA PHE A 62 7.69 3.77 -14.19
C PHE A 62 6.50 4.70 -13.93
N GLU A 63 5.31 4.12 -13.77
CA GLU A 63 4.10 4.87 -13.42
C GLU A 63 4.20 5.56 -12.06
N LEU A 64 4.78 4.89 -11.06
CA LEU A 64 5.08 5.49 -9.75
C LEU A 64 5.99 6.71 -9.93
N ALA A 65 7.10 6.55 -10.64
CA ALA A 65 8.06 7.63 -10.87
C ALA A 65 7.41 8.83 -11.57
N ALA A 66 6.66 8.59 -12.64
CA ALA A 66 5.95 9.66 -13.35
C ALA A 66 4.98 10.43 -12.44
N ARG A 67 4.25 9.73 -11.56
CA ARG A 67 3.32 10.36 -10.62
C ARG A 67 4.05 11.13 -9.51
N LEU A 68 5.08 10.56 -8.90
CA LEU A 68 5.80 11.20 -7.80
C LEU A 68 6.58 12.44 -8.25
N ARG A 69 7.04 12.49 -9.49
CA ARG A 69 7.67 13.70 -10.07
C ARG A 69 6.73 14.91 -10.12
N THR A 70 5.41 14.71 -10.05
CA THR A 70 4.44 15.82 -9.91
C THR A 70 4.43 16.43 -8.51
N VAL A 71 4.95 15.71 -7.50
CA VAL A 71 5.06 16.15 -6.10
C VAL A 71 6.46 16.70 -5.83
N ARG A 72 7.49 16.00 -6.31
CA ARG A 72 8.92 16.29 -6.12
C ARG A 72 9.67 15.99 -7.44
N PRO A 73 10.02 17.00 -8.26
CA PRO A 73 10.52 16.80 -9.62
C PRO A 73 11.82 15.99 -9.76
N ASP A 74 12.71 16.10 -8.77
CA ASP A 74 14.02 15.43 -8.68
C ASP A 74 13.97 14.12 -7.88
N VAL A 75 12.77 13.55 -7.63
CA VAL A 75 12.63 12.26 -6.95
C VAL A 75 13.36 11.15 -7.72
N GLU A 76 14.23 10.44 -7.01
CA GLU A 76 14.88 9.23 -7.52
C GLU A 76 14.02 8.02 -7.23
N VAL A 77 13.81 7.16 -8.24
CA VAL A 77 13.05 5.92 -8.07
C VAL A 77 13.93 4.73 -8.41
N VAL A 78 13.96 3.75 -7.51
CA VAL A 78 14.64 2.47 -7.69
C VAL A 78 13.65 1.33 -7.60
N GLY A 79 13.52 0.53 -8.66
CA GLY A 79 12.83 -0.74 -8.61
C GLY A 79 13.77 -1.83 -8.07
N LEU A 80 13.37 -2.51 -7.00
CA LEU A 80 14.09 -3.67 -6.47
C LEU A 80 13.37 -4.96 -6.81
N GLU A 81 14.11 -5.96 -7.26
CA GLU A 81 13.60 -7.32 -7.48
C GLU A 81 14.61 -8.36 -6.96
N ILE A 82 14.11 -9.43 -6.36
CA ILE A 82 14.96 -10.45 -5.73
C ILE A 82 15.53 -11.43 -6.78
N ASP A 83 14.76 -11.69 -7.82
CA ASP A 83 15.14 -12.53 -8.97
C ASP A 83 16.09 -11.77 -9.91
N PRO A 84 17.39 -12.16 -9.98
CA PRO A 84 18.35 -11.47 -10.84
C PRO A 84 17.95 -11.51 -12.33
N ALA A 85 17.20 -12.52 -12.78
CA ALA A 85 16.77 -12.63 -14.18
C ALA A 85 15.67 -11.60 -14.54
N ARG A 86 15.02 -10.99 -13.54
CA ARG A 86 14.00 -9.96 -13.73
C ARG A 86 14.57 -8.55 -13.59
N VAL A 87 15.83 -8.40 -13.20
CA VAL A 87 16.50 -7.09 -13.14
C VAL A 87 16.66 -6.55 -14.55
N VAL A 88 16.05 -5.39 -14.82
CA VAL A 88 16.07 -4.75 -16.14
C VAL A 88 17.04 -3.57 -16.16
N GLU A 89 17.40 -3.09 -17.35
CA GLU A 89 18.25 -1.92 -17.50
C GLU A 89 17.54 -0.61 -17.07
N PRO A 90 18.27 0.40 -16.56
CA PRO A 90 17.72 1.70 -16.23
C PRO A 90 17.03 2.37 -17.43
N ARG A 91 15.90 3.03 -17.17
CA ARG A 91 15.11 3.71 -18.22
C ARG A 91 14.23 4.81 -17.61
N ASP A 92 13.96 5.88 -18.36
CA ASP A 92 13.03 6.96 -17.99
C ASP A 92 13.34 7.58 -16.60
N GLY A 93 14.63 7.64 -16.26
CA GLY A 93 15.14 8.14 -14.97
C GLY A 93 14.85 7.23 -13.77
N VAL A 94 14.50 5.97 -14.00
CA VAL A 94 14.32 4.93 -12.98
C VAL A 94 15.49 3.96 -13.06
N ARG A 95 16.08 3.63 -11.91
CA ARG A 95 17.13 2.61 -11.79
C ARG A 95 16.52 1.31 -11.30
N PHE A 96 17.15 0.19 -11.64
CA PHE A 96 16.76 -1.12 -11.16
C PHE A 96 17.95 -1.83 -10.56
N ALA A 97 17.72 -2.58 -9.49
CA ALA A 97 18.77 -3.32 -8.82
C ALA A 97 18.21 -4.57 -8.17
N ARG A 98 19.10 -5.53 -7.89
CA ARG A 98 18.74 -6.68 -7.10
C ARG A 98 18.64 -6.29 -5.62
N GLY A 99 17.53 -6.65 -4.97
CA GLY A 99 17.32 -6.36 -3.55
C GLY A 99 16.03 -6.93 -3.00
N GLY A 100 15.96 -7.04 -1.67
CA GLY A 100 14.83 -7.51 -0.90
C GLY A 100 14.52 -6.57 0.27
N PHE A 101 14.15 -7.12 1.43
CA PHE A 101 13.77 -6.34 2.62
C PHE A 101 14.91 -5.50 3.20
N GLU A 102 16.17 -5.83 2.89
CA GLU A 102 17.34 -4.99 3.19
C GLU A 102 17.51 -3.77 2.27
N LEU A 103 16.62 -3.61 1.29
CA LEU A 103 16.55 -2.51 0.34
C LEU A 103 17.86 -2.28 -0.45
N ALA A 104 18.65 -3.34 -0.67
CA ALA A 104 19.99 -3.25 -1.25
C ALA A 104 20.92 -2.25 -0.51
N GLY A 105 20.68 -2.02 0.78
CA GLY A 105 21.42 -1.05 1.61
C GLY A 105 21.02 0.41 1.39
N LEU A 106 20.03 0.69 0.54
CA LEU A 106 19.49 2.03 0.31
C LEU A 106 18.76 2.54 1.55
N LYS A 107 18.68 3.88 1.66
CA LYS A 107 17.93 4.58 2.73
C LYS A 107 16.80 5.45 2.18
N PRO A 108 15.71 4.86 1.62
CA PRO A 108 14.65 5.62 0.97
C PRO A 108 13.77 6.41 1.94
N THR A 109 13.23 7.51 1.41
CA THR A 109 12.17 8.33 2.02
C THR A 109 10.81 7.65 1.90
N LEU A 110 10.58 6.84 0.87
CA LEU A 110 9.35 6.06 0.69
C LEU A 110 9.65 4.69 0.10
N VAL A 111 9.05 3.65 0.66
CA VAL A 111 9.00 2.30 0.09
C VAL A 111 7.57 1.96 -0.28
N ARG A 112 7.33 1.50 -1.51
CA ARG A 112 6.08 0.86 -1.92
C ARG A 112 6.33 -0.63 -2.12
N ALA A 113 5.57 -1.48 -1.43
CA ALA A 113 5.65 -2.93 -1.53
C ALA A 113 4.25 -3.51 -1.75
N PHE A 114 3.88 -3.80 -3.00
CA PHE A 114 2.55 -4.32 -3.34
C PHE A 114 2.57 -5.81 -3.72
N ASN A 115 1.74 -6.60 -3.04
CA ASN A 115 1.65 -8.07 -3.13
C ASN A 115 2.97 -8.80 -2.80
N VAL A 116 3.89 -8.14 -2.07
CA VAL A 116 5.17 -8.73 -1.68
C VAL A 116 5.01 -9.69 -0.52
N LEU A 117 4.30 -9.27 0.54
CA LEU A 117 4.11 -10.06 1.76
C LEU A 117 2.97 -11.09 1.65
N ARG A 118 2.22 -11.10 0.55
CA ARG A 118 0.99 -11.90 0.43
C ARG A 118 1.22 -13.41 0.57
N GLN A 119 2.38 -13.90 0.11
CA GLN A 119 2.76 -15.31 0.21
C GLN A 119 3.44 -15.73 1.52
N TYR A 120 3.71 -14.80 2.43
CA TYR A 120 4.36 -15.11 3.71
C TYR A 120 3.35 -15.67 4.70
N PRO A 121 3.81 -16.42 5.72
CA PRO A 121 2.98 -16.65 6.90
C PRO A 121 2.77 -15.33 7.65
N GLU A 122 1.71 -15.27 8.45
CA GLU A 122 1.28 -14.04 9.11
C GLU A 122 2.26 -13.54 10.18
N ASP A 123 2.83 -14.48 10.94
CA ASP A 123 3.85 -14.26 11.98
C ASP A 123 5.17 -13.69 11.43
N ALA A 124 5.45 -13.84 10.14
CA ALA A 124 6.63 -13.28 9.49
C ALA A 124 6.47 -11.80 9.09
N VAL A 125 5.25 -11.25 9.12
CA VAL A 125 4.99 -9.86 8.69
C VAL A 125 5.71 -8.82 9.58
N PRO A 126 5.68 -8.91 10.93
CA PRO A 126 6.39 -7.97 11.79
C PRO A 126 7.90 -7.92 11.53
N ASP A 127 8.54 -9.07 11.36
CA ASP A 127 9.98 -9.15 11.09
C ASP A 127 10.34 -8.56 9.71
N ALA A 128 9.51 -8.82 8.70
CA ALA A 128 9.67 -8.23 7.38
C ALA A 128 9.54 -6.69 7.41
N TRP A 129 8.54 -6.17 8.12
CA TRP A 129 8.37 -4.74 8.33
C TRP A 129 9.56 -4.14 9.07
N ALA A 130 9.99 -4.73 10.19
CA ALA A 130 11.14 -4.25 10.96
C ALA A 130 12.42 -4.17 10.11
N ARG A 131 12.64 -5.17 9.25
CA ARG A 131 13.79 -5.19 8.33
C ARG A 131 13.76 -4.03 7.34
N ILE A 132 12.60 -3.76 6.73
CA ILE A 132 12.42 -2.63 5.80
C ILE A 132 12.55 -1.30 6.55
N GLN A 133 11.86 -1.15 7.69
CA GLN A 133 11.86 0.06 8.52
C GLN A 133 13.25 0.46 8.99
N SER A 134 14.10 -0.51 9.38
CA SER A 134 15.51 -0.26 9.76
C SER A 134 16.35 0.35 8.62
N ASN A 135 15.87 0.22 7.37
CA ASN A 135 16.48 0.78 6.19
C ASN A 135 15.78 2.03 5.66
N LEU A 136 14.72 2.53 6.29
CA LEU A 136 14.16 3.82 5.91
C LEU A 136 15.09 4.98 6.30
N ALA A 137 14.96 6.11 5.61
CA ALA A 137 15.42 7.42 6.09
C ALA A 137 14.75 7.75 7.45
N PRO A 138 15.25 8.73 8.23
CA PRO A 138 14.71 9.07 9.56
C PRO A 138 13.18 9.23 9.59
N ASP A 139 12.63 9.99 8.66
CA ASP A 139 11.19 10.25 8.52
C ASP A 139 10.54 9.41 7.41
N GLY A 140 11.23 8.35 6.98
CA GLY A 140 10.79 7.55 5.85
C GLY A 140 9.52 6.74 6.13
N LEU A 141 8.80 6.45 5.06
CA LEU A 141 7.52 5.73 5.11
C LEU A 141 7.58 4.42 4.33
N LEU A 142 6.78 3.45 4.74
CA LEU A 142 6.51 2.20 4.01
C LEU A 142 5.02 2.09 3.73
N VAL A 143 4.68 1.74 2.49
CA VAL A 143 3.35 1.26 2.10
C VAL A 143 3.43 -0.21 1.77
N ASP A 144 2.86 -1.04 2.65
CA ASP A 144 2.66 -2.48 2.43
C ASP A 144 1.23 -2.72 1.95
N GLY A 145 1.09 -3.12 0.69
CA GLY A 145 -0.20 -3.18 0.02
C GLY A 145 -0.47 -4.49 -0.70
N THR A 146 -1.73 -4.69 -1.00
CA THR A 146 -2.25 -5.83 -1.75
C THR A 146 -3.33 -5.35 -2.71
N CYS A 147 -3.38 -5.95 -3.91
CA CYS A 147 -4.42 -5.64 -4.89
C CYS A 147 -4.78 -6.85 -5.74
N ASP A 148 -5.97 -6.82 -6.34
CA ASP A 148 -6.38 -7.78 -7.35
C ASP A 148 -5.56 -7.62 -8.64
N GLU A 149 -5.80 -8.50 -9.60
CA GLU A 149 -5.03 -8.65 -10.83
C GLU A 149 -5.19 -7.43 -11.75
N LEU A 150 -6.36 -6.77 -11.70
CA LEU A 150 -6.69 -5.56 -12.47
C LEU A 150 -6.50 -4.26 -11.68
N GLY A 151 -6.18 -4.38 -10.38
CA GLY A 151 -6.05 -3.24 -9.48
C GLY A 151 -7.37 -2.54 -9.14
N ARG A 152 -8.52 -3.20 -9.36
CA ARG A 152 -9.87 -2.71 -9.05
C ARG A 152 -10.15 -2.69 -7.55
N ARG A 153 -9.49 -3.54 -6.78
CA ARG A 153 -9.62 -3.65 -5.31
C ARG A 153 -8.22 -3.62 -4.72
N SER A 154 -7.98 -2.71 -3.79
CA SER A 154 -6.65 -2.51 -3.21
C SER A 154 -6.72 -2.11 -1.76
N ALA A 155 -5.89 -2.70 -0.92
CA ALA A 155 -5.73 -2.28 0.47
C ALA A 155 -4.25 -2.13 0.80
N TRP A 156 -3.93 -1.22 1.70
CA TRP A 156 -2.55 -1.04 2.16
C TRP A 156 -2.48 -0.49 3.57
N VAL A 157 -1.40 -0.85 4.25
CA VAL A 157 -0.97 -0.26 5.51
C VAL A 157 0.09 0.79 5.22
N LEU A 158 -0.08 1.98 5.80
CA LEU A 158 1.00 2.96 5.88
C LEU A 158 1.76 2.74 7.19
N LEU A 159 3.07 2.70 7.15
CA LEU A 159 3.96 2.59 8.30
C LEU A 159 4.99 3.73 8.28
N ASP A 160 5.36 4.22 9.45
CA ASP A 160 6.59 5.00 9.64
C ASP A 160 7.77 4.05 9.97
N ARG A 161 8.88 4.59 10.46
CA ARG A 161 10.06 3.81 10.86
C ARG A 161 9.86 2.92 12.09
N HIS A 162 8.76 3.08 12.82
CA HIS A 162 8.55 2.48 14.14
C HIS A 162 7.29 1.60 14.18
N ARG A 163 6.25 1.96 13.45
CA ARG A 163 4.93 1.36 13.61
C ARG A 163 4.01 1.56 12.39
N PRO A 164 2.96 0.74 12.29
CA PRO A 164 1.83 1.05 11.42
C PRO A 164 1.08 2.32 11.88
N LEU A 165 0.61 3.09 10.90
CA LEU A 165 -0.09 4.35 11.09
C LEU A 165 -1.56 4.27 10.68
N SER A 166 -1.85 3.67 9.52
CA SER A 166 -3.21 3.59 8.98
C SER A 166 -3.42 2.38 8.10
N LEU A 167 -4.69 1.96 8.00
CA LEU A 167 -5.18 1.07 6.95
C LEU A 167 -5.99 1.90 5.96
N THR A 168 -5.75 1.70 4.66
CA THR A 168 -6.57 2.26 3.60
C THR A 168 -7.05 1.18 2.66
N LEU A 169 -8.35 1.18 2.39
CA LEU A 169 -9.05 0.35 1.40
C LEU A 169 -9.50 1.26 0.26
N ALA A 170 -9.26 0.88 -0.98
CA ALA A 170 -9.71 1.60 -2.16
C ALA A 170 -10.21 0.64 -3.23
N TRP A 171 -11.38 0.92 -3.79
CA TRP A 171 -11.97 0.10 -4.83
C TRP A 171 -12.63 0.89 -5.94
N ASP A 172 -12.79 0.23 -7.09
CA ASP A 172 -13.61 0.70 -8.18
C ASP A 172 -15.10 0.59 -7.77
N PRO A 173 -15.85 1.70 -7.76
CA PRO A 173 -17.23 1.74 -7.29
C PRO A 173 -18.20 0.77 -8.01
N PHE A 174 -17.82 0.27 -9.18
CA PHE A 174 -18.65 -0.60 -10.03
C PHE A 174 -18.25 -2.07 -10.00
N THR A 175 -17.38 -2.47 -9.08
CA THR A 175 -16.75 -3.81 -9.08
C THR A 175 -16.93 -4.58 -7.79
N VAL A 176 -17.74 -4.05 -6.88
CA VAL A 176 -18.13 -4.69 -5.62
C VAL A 176 -19.63 -4.48 -5.43
N ASP A 177 -20.27 -5.44 -4.77
CA ASP A 177 -21.67 -5.34 -4.39
C ASP A 177 -21.81 -4.62 -3.05
N ARG A 178 -20.82 -4.82 -2.18
CA ARG A 178 -20.71 -4.18 -0.85
C ARG A 178 -19.25 -3.91 -0.44
N PRO A 179 -19.00 -2.99 0.50
CA PRO A 179 -17.65 -2.65 0.94
C PRO A 179 -16.79 -3.85 1.35
N SER A 180 -17.34 -4.84 2.06
CA SER A 180 -16.58 -6.00 2.54
C SER A 180 -15.99 -6.88 1.45
N ASP A 181 -16.43 -6.78 0.19
CA ASP A 181 -15.92 -7.61 -0.92
C ASP A 181 -14.44 -7.35 -1.22
N ILE A 182 -13.85 -6.31 -0.62
CA ILE A 182 -12.41 -6.03 -0.65
C ILE A 182 -11.60 -6.90 0.34
N ALA A 183 -12.24 -7.64 1.26
CA ALA A 183 -11.57 -8.35 2.36
C ALA A 183 -10.46 -9.30 1.91
N GLU A 184 -10.64 -9.99 0.77
CA GLU A 184 -9.63 -10.88 0.16
C GLU A 184 -8.34 -10.16 -0.30
N ARG A 185 -8.38 -8.82 -0.31
CA ARG A 185 -7.26 -7.93 -0.60
C ARG A 185 -6.75 -7.22 0.63
N LEU A 186 -7.17 -7.57 1.84
CA LEU A 186 -6.50 -7.08 3.05
C LEU A 186 -5.01 -7.48 3.04
N PRO A 187 -4.11 -6.62 3.57
CA PRO A 187 -2.70 -6.96 3.74
C PRO A 187 -2.54 -8.18 4.63
N LYS A 188 -1.39 -8.86 4.52
CA LYS A 188 -1.18 -10.14 5.21
C LYS A 188 -1.36 -10.06 6.73
N ALA A 189 -1.03 -8.91 7.32
CA ALA A 189 -1.24 -8.60 8.74
C ALA A 189 -2.72 -8.64 9.21
N LEU A 190 -3.70 -8.57 8.29
CA LEU A 190 -5.12 -8.47 8.63
C LEU A 190 -6.00 -9.52 7.97
N ILE A 191 -5.59 -10.12 6.85
CA ILE A 191 -6.48 -10.94 6.01
C ILE A 191 -7.08 -12.15 6.75
N HIS A 192 -6.29 -12.86 7.57
CA HIS A 192 -6.82 -13.98 8.36
C HIS A 192 -7.50 -13.53 9.67
N ARG A 193 -7.31 -12.26 10.06
CA ARG A 193 -7.98 -11.63 11.21
C ARG A 193 -9.36 -11.09 10.82
N ASN A 194 -9.80 -11.22 9.57
CA ASN A 194 -11.15 -10.85 9.19
C ASN A 194 -12.18 -11.92 9.63
N ILE A 195 -12.33 -12.08 10.94
CA ILE A 195 -13.24 -13.01 11.60
C ILE A 195 -14.03 -12.31 12.71
N PRO A 196 -15.22 -12.79 13.10
CA PRO A 196 -15.98 -12.20 14.20
C PRO A 196 -15.16 -12.05 15.48
N GLY A 197 -15.25 -10.88 16.13
CA GLY A 197 -14.49 -10.52 17.33
C GLY A 197 -13.23 -9.68 17.04
N GLU A 198 -12.68 -9.75 15.83
CA GLU A 198 -11.54 -8.92 15.43
C GLU A 198 -11.99 -7.54 14.93
N ARG A 199 -11.14 -6.54 15.13
CA ARG A 199 -11.50 -5.14 14.85
C ARG A 199 -11.68 -4.86 13.36
N VAL A 200 -10.85 -5.47 12.50
CA VAL A 200 -10.98 -5.32 11.03
C VAL A 200 -12.31 -5.90 10.52
N HIS A 201 -12.77 -7.01 11.09
CA HIS A 201 -14.09 -7.58 10.78
C HIS A 201 -15.22 -6.66 11.22
N THR A 202 -15.12 -6.10 12.43
CA THR A 202 -16.08 -5.10 12.94
C THR A 202 -16.17 -3.89 12.01
N LEU A 203 -15.03 -3.36 11.53
CA LEU A 203 -14.99 -2.24 10.59
C LEU A 203 -15.69 -2.59 9.27
N LEU A 204 -15.38 -3.72 8.65
CA LEU A 204 -15.98 -4.14 7.38
C LEU A 204 -17.49 -4.41 7.52
N THR A 205 -17.90 -5.04 8.61
CA THR A 205 -19.31 -5.29 8.93
C THR A 205 -20.07 -3.97 9.08
N ALA A 206 -19.50 -3.00 9.81
CA ALA A 206 -20.10 -1.68 9.96
C ALA A 206 -20.20 -0.94 8.62
N ALA A 207 -19.21 -1.13 7.74
CA ALA A 207 -19.20 -0.51 6.41
C ALA A 207 -20.31 -1.06 5.51
N ASP A 208 -20.54 -2.37 5.54
CA ASP A 208 -21.66 -3.00 4.84
C ASP A 208 -23.01 -2.48 5.35
N GLN A 209 -23.20 -2.43 6.67
CA GLN A 209 -24.43 -1.91 7.26
C GLN A 209 -24.68 -0.44 6.90
N ALA A 210 -23.63 0.38 6.86
CA ALA A 210 -23.74 1.77 6.44
C ALA A 210 -24.08 1.90 4.95
N TRP A 211 -23.51 1.01 4.11
CA TRP A 211 -23.82 0.91 2.69
C TRP A 211 -25.27 0.49 2.43
N GLU A 212 -25.79 -0.46 3.20
CA GLU A 212 -27.20 -0.90 3.18
C GLU A 212 -28.14 0.23 3.59
N ARG A 213 -27.86 0.93 4.71
CA ARG A 213 -28.65 2.09 5.14
C ARG A 213 -28.66 3.23 4.11
N SER A 214 -27.61 3.32 3.30
CA SER A 214 -27.49 4.31 2.23
C SER A 214 -28.18 3.88 0.92
N ALA A 215 -29.00 2.82 0.91
CA ALA A 215 -29.64 2.30 -0.30
C ALA A 215 -30.46 3.34 -1.09
N ALA A 216 -31.08 4.32 -0.40
CA ALA A 216 -31.80 5.43 -1.05
C ALA A 216 -30.91 6.26 -1.98
N MET A 217 -29.58 6.23 -1.80
CA MET A 217 -28.63 6.92 -2.66
C MET A 217 -28.24 6.15 -3.92
N ALA A 218 -28.69 4.90 -4.09
CA ALA A 218 -28.35 4.07 -5.25
C ALA A 218 -28.66 4.72 -6.62
N PRO A 219 -29.80 5.42 -6.84
CA PRO A 219 -30.09 6.09 -8.10
C PRO A 219 -29.07 7.17 -8.50
N TYR A 220 -28.36 7.75 -7.53
CA TYR A 220 -27.32 8.77 -7.76
C TYR A 220 -25.93 8.16 -8.01
N GLY A 221 -25.84 6.83 -8.02
CA GLY A 221 -24.64 6.07 -8.34
C GLY A 221 -23.78 5.70 -7.11
N PRO A 222 -22.87 4.72 -7.27
CA PRO A 222 -22.18 4.08 -6.15
C PRO A 222 -21.23 5.03 -5.39
N ARG A 223 -20.72 6.07 -6.04
CA ARG A 223 -19.86 7.07 -5.38
C ARG A 223 -20.63 7.94 -4.39
N ILE A 224 -21.83 8.37 -4.78
CA ILE A 224 -22.70 9.17 -3.91
C ILE A 224 -23.18 8.31 -2.75
N ARG A 225 -23.60 7.08 -3.04
CA ARG A 225 -23.95 6.08 -2.02
C ARG A 225 -22.80 5.82 -1.04
N TRP A 226 -21.57 5.70 -1.52
CA TRP A 226 -20.41 5.46 -0.64
C TRP A 226 -20.13 6.66 0.26
N ARG A 227 -20.26 7.88 -0.26
CA ARG A 227 -20.07 9.08 0.54
C ARG A 227 -21.07 9.14 1.69
N GLU A 228 -22.34 8.84 1.45
CA GLU A 228 -23.36 8.75 2.49
C GLU A 228 -23.06 7.65 3.52
N ALA A 229 -22.63 6.48 3.04
CA ALA A 229 -22.22 5.38 3.91
C ALA A 229 -21.01 5.74 4.77
N ALA A 230 -20.04 6.48 4.22
CA ALA A 230 -18.88 6.96 4.96
C ALA A 230 -19.26 7.97 6.05
N GLU A 231 -20.21 8.88 5.81
CA GLU A 231 -20.72 9.77 6.85
C GLU A 231 -21.48 8.99 7.94
N THR A 232 -22.28 7.99 7.54
CA THR A 232 -22.94 7.08 8.49
C THR A 232 -21.93 6.32 9.35
N LEU A 233 -20.83 5.83 8.77
CA LEU A 233 -19.74 5.19 9.51
C LEU A 233 -19.10 6.13 10.53
N ARG A 234 -18.87 7.40 10.16
CA ARG A 234 -18.33 8.41 11.08
C ARG A 234 -19.29 8.70 12.22
N ALA A 235 -20.58 8.85 11.92
CA ALA A 235 -21.62 9.03 12.93
C ALA A 235 -21.70 7.85 13.91
N ASN A 236 -21.35 6.64 13.46
CA ASN A 236 -21.25 5.44 14.30
C ASN A 236 -19.91 5.34 15.08
N GLY A 237 -19.09 6.39 15.08
CA GLY A 237 -17.87 6.47 15.89
C GLY A 237 -16.60 5.95 15.22
N PHE A 238 -16.63 5.56 13.95
CA PHE A 238 -15.41 5.17 13.24
C PHE A 238 -14.65 6.43 12.75
N PRO A 239 -13.35 6.59 13.08
CA PRO A 239 -12.58 7.77 12.71
C PRO A 239 -12.08 7.70 11.26
N LEU A 240 -13.01 7.63 10.30
CA LEU A 240 -12.68 7.63 8.88
C LEU A 240 -12.03 8.97 8.51
N ARG A 241 -10.88 8.90 7.84
CA ARG A 241 -10.26 10.08 7.26
C ARG A 241 -11.24 10.81 6.33
N ALA A 242 -11.31 12.12 6.50
CA ALA A 242 -12.02 13.00 5.58
C ALA A 242 -11.11 13.35 4.40
N TYR A 243 -11.63 13.17 3.18
CA TYR A 243 -10.94 13.60 1.96
C TYR A 243 -11.67 14.83 1.41
N PRO A 244 -11.06 16.03 1.43
CA PRO A 244 -11.75 17.26 1.02
C PRO A 244 -12.05 17.29 -0.48
N ARG A 245 -11.31 16.50 -1.28
CA ARG A 245 -11.47 16.42 -2.74
C ARG A 245 -12.36 15.24 -3.12
N ARG A 246 -13.17 15.42 -4.17
CA ARG A 246 -13.92 14.33 -4.78
C ARG A 246 -12.97 13.30 -5.39
N MET A 247 -13.09 12.05 -4.94
CA MET A 247 -12.29 10.95 -5.45
C MET A 247 -13.03 10.16 -6.53
N ARG A 248 -12.28 9.63 -7.49
CA ARG A 248 -12.82 8.73 -8.52
C ARG A 248 -13.13 7.33 -7.98
N ASP A 249 -12.40 6.92 -6.96
CA ASP A 249 -12.53 5.64 -6.27
C ASP A 249 -13.32 5.80 -4.97
N CYS A 250 -13.94 4.71 -4.53
CA CYS A 250 -14.40 4.63 -3.15
C CYS A 250 -13.18 4.32 -2.27
N VAL A 251 -13.07 5.03 -1.16
CA VAL A 251 -11.95 4.89 -0.23
C VAL A 251 -12.47 4.89 1.19
N LEU A 252 -11.95 3.95 1.99
CA LEU A 252 -12.09 3.89 3.44
C LEU A 252 -10.68 3.94 4.01
N SER A 253 -10.39 4.92 4.88
CA SER A 253 -9.09 5.01 5.54
C SER A 253 -9.30 5.30 7.01
N VAL A 254 -8.63 4.52 7.87
CA VAL A 254 -8.72 4.64 9.32
C VAL A 254 -7.32 4.55 9.95
N PRO A 255 -7.10 5.19 11.10
CA PRO A 255 -5.94 4.94 11.94
C PRO A 255 -5.76 3.44 12.24
N TRP A 256 -4.51 2.99 12.37
CA TRP A 256 -4.19 1.57 12.52
C TRP A 256 -4.78 0.93 13.79
N ASP A 257 -4.83 1.67 14.89
CA ASP A 257 -5.37 1.21 16.18
C ASP A 257 -6.85 0.76 16.08
N VAL A 258 -7.60 1.29 15.12
CA VAL A 258 -8.98 0.88 14.82
C VAL A 258 -9.05 -0.55 14.29
N VAL A 259 -7.98 -1.07 13.68
CA VAL A 259 -7.96 -2.38 13.01
C VAL A 259 -6.85 -3.30 13.48
N ALA A 260 -6.00 -2.84 14.40
CA ALA A 260 -4.91 -3.62 14.96
C ALA A 260 -5.44 -4.96 15.52
N PRO A 261 -4.77 -6.10 15.24
CA PRO A 261 -5.19 -7.40 15.74
C PRO A 261 -5.34 -7.43 17.27
N SER A 262 -6.36 -8.13 17.76
CA SER A 262 -6.66 -8.22 19.19
C SER A 262 -5.86 -9.35 19.86
N GLY A 263 -4.53 -9.23 19.89
CA GLY A 263 -3.62 -10.22 20.48
C GLY A 263 -2.20 -10.10 19.92
N PRO A 264 -1.20 -10.78 20.52
CA PRO A 264 0.10 -10.90 19.87
C PRO A 264 -0.06 -11.62 18.52
N ALA A 265 0.64 -11.10 17.51
CA ALA A 265 0.72 -11.69 16.17
C ALA A 265 1.34 -13.08 16.24
#